data_AF-A0AAE1B5T3-F1
#
_entry.id   AF-A0AAE1B5T3-F1
#
_cell.length_a   1.000
_cell.length_b   1.000
_cell.length_c   1.000
_cell.angle_alpha   90.00
_cell.angle_beta   90.00
_cell.angle_gamma   90.00
#
_symmetry.space_group_name_H-M   'P 1'
#
loop_
_entity.id
_entity.type
_entity.pdbx_description
1 polymer ?
#
loop_
_entity_poly.entity_id
_entity_poly.type
_entity_poly.pdbx_seq_one_letter_code
_entity_poly.pdbx_strand_id
1 'polypeptide(L)'
;MRHHFGVIKQTRLRPDIAIRSTSTQQLIMVELTVPYENRMEEAHIYKREKYLNLIKELDGAGYKAVAMSVEVGVRGYMIMVISLRPSE
;
A
#
# COMPACT_ATOMS: atom_id res chain seq x y z
N MET A 1 -4.81 -5.74 -22.15
CA MET A 1 -5.58 -6.40 -21.08
C MET A 1 -4.93 -6.07 -19.74
N ARG A 2 -5.63 -5.40 -18.82
CA ARG A 2 -5.11 -5.12 -17.47
C ARG A 2 -5.11 -6.44 -16.68
N HIS A 3 -3.93 -7.01 -16.43
CA HIS A 3 -3.76 -8.15 -15.52
C HIS A 3 -4.08 -7.70 -14.10
N HIS A 4 -5.36 -7.66 -13.75
CA HIS A 4 -5.79 -7.44 -12.38
C HIS A 4 -5.42 -8.71 -11.60
N PHE A 5 -4.46 -8.59 -10.69
CA PHE A 5 -3.86 -9.68 -9.93
C PHE A 5 -4.90 -10.42 -9.08
N GLY A 6 -4.90 -11.76 -9.10
CA GLY A 6 -5.90 -12.58 -8.39
C GLY A 6 -6.04 -12.24 -6.90
N VAL A 7 -4.92 -11.94 -6.24
CA VAL A 7 -4.87 -11.51 -4.84
C VAL A 7 -5.64 -10.20 -4.62
N ILE A 8 -5.37 -9.16 -5.41
CA ILE A 8 -6.07 -7.86 -5.29
C ILE A 8 -7.52 -7.95 -5.79
N LYS A 9 -7.80 -8.80 -6.78
CA LYS A 9 -9.18 -9.02 -7.29
C LYS A 9 -10.13 -9.54 -6.21
N GLN A 10 -9.64 -10.41 -5.32
CA GLN A 10 -10.43 -11.00 -4.25
C GLN A 10 -10.70 -10.02 -3.10
N THR A 11 -9.95 -8.92 -3.02
CA THR A 11 -10.20 -7.86 -2.05
C THR A 11 -11.06 -6.74 -2.67
N ARG A 12 -11.73 -5.97 -1.80
CA ARG A 12 -12.38 -4.71 -2.18
C ARG A 12 -11.38 -3.53 -2.27
N LEU A 13 -10.10 -3.79 -2.02
CA LEU A 13 -9.04 -2.78 -2.06
C LEU A 13 -8.58 -2.53 -3.50
N ARG A 14 -8.30 -1.27 -3.80
CA ARG A 14 -7.89 -0.79 -5.12
C ARG A 14 -6.75 0.22 -4.92
N PRO A 15 -5.50 -0.25 -4.74
CA PRO A 15 -4.36 0.65 -4.76
C PRO A 15 -4.21 1.27 -6.15
N ASP A 16 -3.66 2.48 -6.22
CA ASP A 16 -3.40 3.15 -7.49
C ASP A 16 -2.43 2.35 -8.36
N ILE A 17 -1.43 1.71 -7.72
CA ILE A 17 -0.46 0.85 -8.38
C ILE A 17 -0.28 -0.44 -7.58
N ALA A 18 -0.24 -1.58 -8.27
CA ALA A 18 0.14 -2.86 -7.70
C ALA A 18 1.22 -3.51 -8.58
N ILE A 19 2.34 -3.86 -7.97
CA ILE A 19 3.48 -4.52 -8.63
C ILE A 19 3.66 -5.88 -7.97
N ARG A 20 3.58 -6.96 -8.76
CA ARG A 20 3.74 -8.33 -8.28
C ARG A 20 4.90 -9.00 -8.98
N SER A 21 5.77 -9.64 -8.20
CA SER A 21 6.74 -10.60 -8.71
C SER A 21 6.29 -12.01 -8.34
N THR A 22 6.07 -12.85 -9.34
CA THR A 22 5.68 -14.26 -9.13
C THR A 22 6.87 -15.12 -8.72
N SER A 23 8.06 -14.85 -9.24
CA SER A 23 9.28 -15.61 -8.94
C SER A 23 9.75 -15.42 -7.50
N THR A 24 9.54 -14.23 -6.93
CA THR A 24 9.95 -13.91 -5.55
C THR A 24 8.79 -13.85 -4.55
N GLN A 25 7.57 -14.17 -5.00
CA GLN A 25 6.32 -14.02 -4.23
C GLN A 25 6.21 -12.66 -3.53
N GLN A 26 6.55 -11.58 -4.23
CA GLN A 26 6.48 -10.23 -3.70
C GLN A 26 5.27 -9.47 -4.24
N LEU A 27 4.67 -8.65 -3.38
CA LEU A 27 3.62 -7.70 -3.74
C LEU A 27 3.92 -6.33 -3.16
N ILE A 28 3.95 -5.32 -4.02
CA ILE A 28 4.07 -3.92 -3.65
C ILE A 28 2.78 -3.23 -4.03
N MET A 29 2.13 -2.59 -3.06
CA MET A 29 0.95 -1.76 -3.28
C MET A 29 1.34 -0.30 -3.06
N VAL A 30 0.96 0.59 -3.98
CA VAL A 30 1.24 2.02 -3.89
C VAL A 30 -0.07 2.78 -3.91
N GLU A 31 -0.22 3.69 -2.94
CA GLU A 31 -1.27 4.68 -2.87
C GLU A 31 -0.66 6.06 -3.11
N LEU A 32 -1.26 6.84 -4.01
CA LEU A 32 -0.90 8.23 -4.23
C LEU A 32 -1.86 9.10 -3.42
N THR A 33 -1.34 10.12 -2.74
CA THR A 33 -2.20 11.09 -2.08
C THR A 33 -1.65 12.51 -2.22
N VAL A 34 -2.56 13.46 -2.41
CA VAL A 34 -2.28 14.90 -2.31
C VAL A 34 -2.93 15.40 -1.03
N PRO A 35 -2.22 15.35 0.12
CA PRO A 35 -2.77 15.81 1.40
C PRO A 35 -2.99 17.33 1.38
N TYR A 36 -4.13 17.76 1.92
CA TYR A 36 -4.35 19.15 2.31
C TYR A 36 -3.74 19.36 3.71
N GLU A 37 -2.96 20.42 3.91
CA GLU A 37 -1.99 20.59 5.03
C GLU A 37 -2.59 20.35 6.44
N ASN A 38 -3.88 20.58 6.64
CA ASN A 38 -4.52 20.52 7.97
C ASN A 38 -4.98 19.12 8.43
N ARG A 39 -4.79 18.06 7.64
CA ARG A 39 -5.26 16.69 7.99
C ARG A 39 -4.21 15.59 7.81
N MET A 40 -2.93 15.94 7.78
CA MET A 40 -1.86 14.98 7.44
C MET A 40 -1.74 13.83 8.44
N GLU A 41 -1.77 14.10 9.75
CA GLU A 41 -1.60 13.06 10.78
C GLU A 41 -2.75 12.04 10.81
N GLU A 42 -4.00 12.49 10.79
CA GLU A 42 -5.17 11.59 10.75
C GLU A 42 -5.21 10.74 9.47
N ALA A 43 -4.89 11.37 8.32
CA ALA A 43 -4.84 10.68 7.04
C ALA A 43 -3.71 9.64 6.99
N HIS A 44 -2.57 9.92 7.62
CA HIS A 44 -1.47 8.97 7.73
C HIS A 44 -1.85 7.72 8.53
N ILE A 45 -2.51 7.88 9.68
CA ILE A 45 -2.93 6.75 10.54
C ILE A 45 -3.95 5.88 9.78
N TYR A 46 -4.97 6.48 9.18
CA TYR A 46 -6.01 5.75 8.44
C TYR A 46 -5.46 5.01 7.21
N LYS A 47 -4.53 5.63 6.47
CA LYS A 47 -3.90 4.99 5.30
C LYS A 47 -3.03 3.80 5.68
N ARG A 48 -2.34 3.89 6.82
CA ARG A 48 -1.49 2.81 7.30
C ARG A 48 -2.33 1.57 7.59
N GLU A 49 -3.49 1.73 8.21
CA GLU A 49 -4.39 0.63 8.56
C GLU A 49 -5.08 -0.03 7.36
N LYS A 50 -5.39 0.73 6.31
CA LYS A 50 -6.12 0.27 5.10
C LYS A 50 -5.57 -1.04 4.51
N TYR A 51 -4.24 -1.20 4.49
CA TYR A 51 -3.58 -2.37 3.87
C TYR A 51 -2.97 -3.34 4.89
N LEU A 52 -2.96 -3.05 6.19
CA LEU A 52 -2.30 -3.90 7.19
C LEU A 52 -2.90 -5.31 7.25
N ASN A 53 -4.22 -5.44 7.21
CA ASN A 53 -4.87 -6.74 7.24
C ASN A 53 -4.53 -7.58 6.02
N LEU A 54 -4.52 -6.97 4.83
CA LEU A 54 -4.11 -7.65 3.60
C LEU A 54 -2.63 -8.06 3.63
N ILE A 55 -1.75 -7.21 4.18
CA ILE A 55 -0.33 -7.55 4.35
C ILE A 55 -0.18 -8.79 5.26
N LYS A 56 -0.92 -8.86 6.37
CA LYS A 56 -0.91 -10.01 7.28
C LYS A 56 -1.45 -11.28 6.63
N GLU A 57 -2.58 -11.20 5.92
CA GLU A 57 -3.14 -12.34 5.17
C GLU A 57 -2.15 -12.87 4.13
N LEU A 58 -1.46 -11.96 3.44
CA LEU A 58 -0.46 -12.30 2.44
C LEU A 58 0.78 -12.94 3.05
N ASP A 59 1.22 -12.45 4.20
CA ASP A 59 2.34 -13.04 4.95
C ASP A 59 2.02 -14.48 5.37
N GLY A 60 0.81 -14.73 5.90
CA GLY A 60 0.32 -16.08 6.20
C GLY A 60 0.23 -16.99 4.96
N ALA A 61 0.08 -16.42 3.77
CA ALA A 61 0.10 -17.12 2.49
C ALA A 61 1.50 -17.21 1.84
N GLY A 62 2.57 -16.82 2.56
CA GLY A 62 3.96 -16.88 2.11
C GLY A 62 4.39 -15.75 1.17
N TYR A 63 3.59 -14.70 1.03
CA TYR A 63 3.94 -13.52 0.22
C TYR A 63 4.68 -12.48 1.05
N LYS A 64 5.70 -11.87 0.44
CA LYS A 64 6.35 -10.67 0.97
C LYS A 64 5.60 -9.45 0.46
N ALA A 65 4.68 -8.92 1.27
CA ALA A 65 3.84 -7.78 0.92
C ALA A 65 4.26 -6.48 1.63
N VAL A 66 4.23 -5.36 0.90
CA VAL A 66 4.41 -4.01 1.46
C VAL A 66 3.38 -3.04 0.87
N ALA A 67 2.97 -2.06 1.65
CA ALA A 67 2.16 -0.94 1.18
C ALA A 67 2.95 0.36 1.33
N MET A 68 3.00 1.15 0.24
CA MET A 68 3.66 2.44 0.18
C MET A 68 2.62 3.53 -0.04
N SER A 69 2.71 4.61 0.72
CA SER A 69 1.95 5.83 0.51
C SER A 69 2.90 6.92 0.01
N VAL A 70 2.64 7.43 -1.19
CA VAL A 70 3.38 8.55 -1.77
C VAL A 70 2.53 9.79 -1.63
N GLU A 71 3.02 10.72 -0.83
CA GLU A 71 2.31 11.96 -0.52
C GLU A 71 3.00 13.14 -1.19
N VAL A 72 2.24 13.87 -2.02
CA VAL A 72 2.75 15.03 -2.74
C VAL A 72 2.03 16.27 -2.22
N GLY A 73 2.75 17.13 -1.49
CA GLY A 73 2.22 18.40 -0.99
C GLY A 73 2.04 19.42 -2.10
N VAL A 74 1.19 20.43 -1.87
CA VAL A 74 0.84 21.47 -2.86
C VAL A 74 2.03 22.31 -3.35
N ARG A 75 3.13 22.32 -2.60
CA ARG A 75 4.41 22.99 -2.95
C ARG A 75 5.43 22.06 -3.62
N GLY A 76 5.03 20.84 -3.99
CA GLY A 76 5.89 19.86 -4.67
C GLY A 76 6.78 19.03 -3.74
N TYR A 77 6.57 19.07 -2.42
CA TYR A 77 7.28 18.19 -1.50
C TYR A 77 6.72 16.76 -1.60
N MET A 78 7.60 15.78 -1.73
CA MET A 78 7.23 14.36 -1.77
C MET A 78 7.68 13.66 -0.50
N ILE A 79 6.77 12.96 0.17
CA ILE A 79 7.05 12.07 1.30
C ILE A 79 6.64 10.65 0.89
N MET A 80 7.52 9.67 1.14
CA MET A 80 7.20 8.26 0.97
C MET A 80 7.13 7.60 2.34
N VAL A 81 5.95 7.08 2.69
CA VAL A 81 5.74 6.29 3.90
C VAL A 81 5.59 4.84 3.51
N ILE A 82 6.41 3.97 4.10
CA ILE A 82 6.34 2.53 3.89
C ILE A 82 5.74 1.87 5.13
N SER A 83 4.63 1.16 4.92
CA SER A 83 4.05 0.28 5.93
C SER A 83 4.62 -1.11 5.73
N LEU A 84 5.53 -1.47 6.63
CA LEU A 84 6.14 -2.80 6.70
C LEU A 84 5.31 -3.69 7.62
N ARG A 85 5.47 -5.00 7.43
CA ARG A 85 5.06 -6.00 8.41
C ARG A 85 5.58 -5.62 9.81
N PRO A 86 4.76 -5.69 10.87
CA PRO A 86 5.26 -5.60 12.24
C PRO A 86 6.30 -6.71 12.46
N SER A 87 7.43 -6.38 13.08
CA SER A 87 8.32 -7.41 13.65
C SER A 87 7.61 -7.98 14.88
N GLU A 88 7.40 -9.30 14.91
CA GLU A 88 7.10 -10.00 16.16
C GLU A 88 8.20 -9.79 17.20
#